data_AF-A0A417JB35-F1
#
_entry.id   AF-A0A417JB35-F1
#
_cell.length_a   1.000
_cell.length_b   1.000
_cell.length_c   1.000
_cell.angle_alpha   90.00
_cell.angle_beta   90.00
_cell.angle_gamma   90.00
#
_symmetry.space_group_name_H-M   'P 1'
#
loop_
_entity.id
_entity.type
_entity.pdbx_description
1 polymer ?
#
loop_
_entity_poly.entity_id
_entity_poly.type
_entity_poly.pdbx_seq_one_letter_code
_entity_poly.pdbx_strand_id
1 'polypeptide(L)' 'MNKKKIIIHIVVPILLAIIANFVCMKLFYIPDPIKPNTSTWVTDAISVGISILTLAVSSIISAILYVGSKKK' A
#
# COMPACT_ATOMS: atom_id res chain seq x y z
N MET A 1 -14.72 -19.76 1.88
CA MET A 1 -13.78 -19.00 1.02
C MET A 1 -12.48 -19.78 0.92
N ASN A 2 -12.01 -20.14 -0.28
CA ASN A 2 -10.81 -20.96 -0.44
C ASN A 2 -9.58 -20.26 0.17
N LYS A 3 -8.73 -20.98 0.91
CA LYS A 3 -7.51 -20.41 1.54
C LYS A 3 -6.65 -19.63 0.53
N LYS A 4 -6.58 -20.10 -0.72
CA LYS A 4 -5.89 -19.42 -1.83
C LYS A 4 -6.47 -18.02 -2.16
N LYS A 5 -7.80 -17.83 -2.08
CA LYS A 5 -8.45 -16.53 -2.32
C LYS A 5 -8.12 -15.54 -1.19
N ILE A 6 -8.06 -15.98 0.06
CA ILE A 6 -7.68 -15.12 1.21
C ILE A 6 -6.26 -14.56 1.02
N ILE A 7 -5.32 -15.41 0.61
CA ILE A 7 -3.93 -15.00 0.38
C ILE A 7 -3.84 -13.92 -0.71
N ILE A 8 -4.46 -14.14 -1.85
CA ILE A 8 -4.38 -13.21 -3.00
C ILE A 8 -5.09 -11.89 -2.72
N HIS A 9 -6.22 -11.92 -1.99
CA HIS A 9 -7.06 -10.73 -1.82
C HIS A 9 -6.81 -9.95 -0.53
N ILE A 10 -6.07 -10.52 0.43
CA ILE A 10 -5.77 -9.87 1.72
C ILE A 10 -4.26 -9.78 1.94
N VAL A 11 -3.55 -10.90 1.87
CA VAL A 11 -2.11 -10.93 2.21
C VAL A 11 -1.28 -10.17 1.17
N VAL A 12 -1.53 -10.40 -0.12
CA VAL A 12 -0.78 -9.74 -1.21
C VAL A 12 -0.95 -8.20 -1.18
N PRO A 13 -2.17 -7.65 -1.08
CA PRO A 13 -2.38 -6.20 -0.96
C PRO A 13 -1.66 -5.56 0.24
N ILE A 14 -1.70 -6.22 1.41
CA ILE A 14 -1.04 -5.72 2.62
C ILE A 14 0.47 -5.70 2.42
N LEU A 15 1.04 -6.79 1.88
CA LEU A 15 2.47 -6.87 1.60
C LEU A 15 2.90 -5.81 0.58
N LEU A 16 2.08 -5.58 -0.46
CA LEU A 16 2.33 -4.57 -1.48
C LEU A 16 2.29 -3.16 -0.89
N ALA A 17 1.37 -2.86 0.03
CA ALA A 17 1.31 -1.58 0.72
C ALA A 17 2.52 -1.34 1.63
N ILE A 18 3.01 -2.37 2.34
CA ILE A 18 4.23 -2.28 3.15
C ILE A 18 5.45 -1.97 2.26
N ILE A 19 5.59 -2.67 1.14
CA ILE A 19 6.68 -2.43 0.18
C ILE A 19 6.57 -1.03 -0.41
N ALA A 20 5.37 -0.59 -0.80
CA ALA A 20 5.14 0.75 -1.33
C ALA A 20 5.51 1.84 -0.30
N ASN A 21 5.14 1.65 0.97
CA ASN A 21 5.52 2.55 2.06
C ASN A 21 7.05 2.64 2.21
N PHE A 22 7.72 1.49 2.24
CA PHE A 22 9.17 1.45 2.42
C PHE A 22 9.90 2.12 1.25
N VAL A 23 9.46 1.87 0.02
CA VAL A 23 10.02 2.46 -1.20
C VAL A 23 9.75 3.98 -1.23
N CYS A 24 8.56 4.43 -0.85
CA CYS A 24 8.22 5.86 -0.81
C CYS A 24 8.99 6.63 0.27
N MET A 25 9.17 6.05 1.46
CA MET A 25 10.02 6.62 2.51
C MET A 25 11.47 6.86 2.06
N LYS A 26 11.96 6.08 1.09
CA LYS A 26 13.32 6.22 0.53
C LYS A 26 13.37 7.14 -0.68
N LEU A 27 12.39 7.06 -1.59
CA LEU A 27 12.32 7.88 -2.79
C LEU A 27 11.99 9.36 -2.50
N PHE A 28 11.08 9.60 -1.56
CA PHE A 28 10.61 10.93 -1.19
C PHE A 28 11.21 11.39 0.14
N TYR A 29 12.40 10.90 0.49
CA TYR A 29 13.08 11.27 1.72
C TYR A 29 13.48 12.74 1.68
N ILE A 30 12.81 13.56 2.50
CA ILE A 30 13.15 14.96 2.71
C ILE A 30 13.74 15.05 4.12
N PRO A 31 15.05 15.34 4.26
CA PRO A 31 15.67 15.48 5.58
C PRO A 31 15.13 16.72 6.29
N ASP A 32 14.83 16.58 7.58
CA ASP A 32 14.41 17.70 8.42
C ASP A 32 15.63 18.57 8.78
N PRO A 33 15.60 19.89 8.49
CA PRO A 33 16.72 20.78 8.77
C PRO A 33 16.91 21.08 10.27
N ILE A 34 15.89 20.82 11.10
CA ILE A 34 15.88 21.11 12.54
C ILE A 34 16.28 19.88 13.34
N LYS A 35 15.96 18.68 12.85
CA LYS A 35 16.25 17.41 13.52
C LYS A 35 17.11 16.50 12.64
N PRO A 36 18.40 16.34 12.97
CA PRO A 36 19.28 15.45 12.22
C PRO A 36 18.78 14.01 12.28
N ASN A 37 18.90 13.29 11.16
CA ASN A 37 18.46 11.90 10.96
C ASN A 37 16.96 11.64 11.00
N THR A 38 16.11 12.68 10.96
CA THR A 38 14.66 12.51 10.80
C THR A 38 14.18 13.06 9.46
N SER A 39 13.17 12.40 8.90
CA SER A 39 12.44 12.90 7.74
C SER A 39 11.47 14.00 8.17
N THR A 40 11.19 14.95 7.30
CA THR A 40 10.11 15.92 7.51
C THR A 40 8.76 15.20 7.54
N TRP A 41 7.78 15.75 8.26
CA TRP A 41 6.40 15.22 8.30
C TRP A 41 5.76 15.06 6.90
N VAL A 42 6.22 15.85 5.92
CA VAL A 42 5.78 15.77 4.52
C VAL A 42 6.13 14.41 3.89
N THR A 43 7.32 13.87 4.15
CA THR A 43 7.72 12.55 3.63
C THR A 43 6.81 11.45 4.17
N ASP A 44 6.47 11.52 5.46
CA ASP A 44 5.59 10.54 6.09
C ASP A 44 4.16 10.63 5.53
N ALA A 45 3.63 11.85 5.39
CA ALA A 45 2.32 12.08 4.79
C ALA A 45 2.21 11.54 3.35
N ILE A 46 3.24 11.78 2.52
CA ILE A 46 3.29 11.25 1.14
C ILE A 46 3.35 9.73 1.15
N SER A 47 4.20 9.15 2.00
CA SER A 47 4.39 7.71 2.06
C SER A 47 3.13 6.97 2.53
N VAL A 48 2.48 7.48 3.58
CA VAL A 48 1.19 6.97 4.07
C VAL A 48 0.10 7.14 3.01
N GLY A 49 0.05 8.30 2.33
CA GLY A 49 -0.91 8.55 1.25
C GLY A 49 -0.81 7.54 0.12
N ILE A 50 0.41 7.27 -0.38
CA ILE A 50 0.65 6.29 -1.45
C ILE A 50 0.31 4.87 -0.98
N SER A 51 0.58 4.54 0.28
CA SER A 51 0.27 3.23 0.86
C SER A 51 -1.25 2.99 0.94
N ILE A 52 -2.02 4.00 1.36
CA ILE A 52 -3.48 3.93 1.38
C ILE A 52 -4.04 3.81 -0.04
N LEU A 53 -3.50 4.58 -1.00
CA LEU A 53 -3.92 4.52 -2.39
C LEU A 53 -3.65 3.14 -3.00
N THR A 54 -2.50 2.53 -2.68
CA THR A 54 -2.14 1.18 -3.10
C THR A 54 -3.14 0.14 -2.54
N LEU A 55 -3.53 0.27 -1.28
CA LEU A 55 -4.57 -0.55 -0.64
C LEU A 55 -5.95 -0.39 -1.30
N ALA A 56 -6.33 0.85 -1.63
CA ALA A 56 -7.60 1.16 -2.29
C ALA A 56 -7.66 0.56 -3.71
N VAL A 57 -6.61 0.71 -4.52
CA VAL A 57 -6.55 0.10 -5.86
C VAL A 57 -6.59 -1.42 -5.75
N SER A 58 -5.85 -2.00 -4.80
CA SER A 58 -5.84 -3.44 -4.57
C SER A 58 -7.21 -3.99 -4.14
N SER A 59 -7.97 -3.24 -3.33
CA SER A 59 -9.32 -3.64 -2.91
C SER A 59 -10.33 -3.56 -4.06
N ILE A 60 -10.22 -2.56 -4.94
CA ILE A 60 -11.05 -2.44 -6.15
C ILE A 60 -10.79 -3.62 -7.10
N ILE A 61 -9.52 -3.92 -7.40
CA ILE A 61 -9.16 -5.06 -8.26
C ILE A 61 -9.68 -6.37 -7.68
N SER A 62 -9.52 -6.54 -6.36
CA SER A 62 -10.03 -7.68 -5.61
C SER A 62 -11.56 -7.83 -5.75
N ALA A 63 -12.31 -6.73 -5.62
CA ALA A 63 -13.75 -6.71 -5.77
C ALA A 63 -14.20 -7.05 -7.20
N ILE A 64 -13.53 -6.51 -8.22
CA ILE A 64 -13.79 -6.81 -9.64
C ILE A 64 -13.57 -8.30 -9.91
N LEU A 65 -12.45 -8.87 -9.46
CA LEU A 65 -12.16 -10.29 -9.60
C LEU A 65 -13.18 -11.17 -8.87
N TYR A 66 -13.61 -10.76 -7.68
CA TYR A 66 -14.63 -11.48 -6.92
C TYR A 66 -15.98 -11.50 -7.63
N VAL A 67 -16.45 -10.35 -8.12
CA VAL A 67 -17.71 -10.21 -8.86
C VAL A 67 -17.65 -10.94 -10.21
N GLY A 68 -16.56 -10.80 -10.96
CA GLY A 68 -16.35 -11.50 -12.23
C GLY A 68 -16.30 -13.02 -12.06
N SER A 69 -15.71 -13.52 -10.97
CA SER A 69 -15.65 -14.95 -10.63
C SER A 69 -17.00 -15.54 -10.22
N LYS A 70 -18.01 -14.73 -9.90
CA LYS A 70 -19.38 -15.19 -9.59
C LYS A 70 -20.29 -15.31 -10.82
N LYS A 71 -19.90 -14.72 -11.95
CA LYS A 71 -20.66 -14.75 -13.21
C LYS A 71 -20.23 -15.88 -14.16
N LYS A 72 -19.20 -16.65 -13.80
CA LYS A 72 -18.79 -17.91 -14.43
C LYS A 72 -19.24 -19.07 -13.56
#